data_AF-A0A821W4X4-F1
#
_entry.id   AF-A0A821W4X4-F1
#
_cell.length_a   1.000
_cell.length_b   1.000
_cell.length_c   1.000
_cell.angle_alpha   90.00
_cell.angle_beta   90.00
_cell.angle_gamma   90.00
#
_symmetry.space_group_name_H-M   'P 1'
#
loop_
_entity.id
_entity.type
_entity.pdbx_description
1 polymer ?
#
loop_
_entity_poly.entity_id
_entity_poly.type
_entity_poly.pdbx_seq_one_letter_code
_entity_poly.pdbx_strand_id
1 'polypeptide(L)'
;KQRQPFDCVLDNFNNNYGQCQIYSIPFIGTRLDFVSNRFPLYDINKTFSNVTILLLFDDIKPFESVFFERVARALPRLRTLEIINQLEQQEKTTTKKINIDFAHLTVLILYDIHMDYAQQFLCQIYLPTLEQLSLACCWF
;
A
#
# COMPACT_ATOMS: atom_id res chain seq x y z
N LYS A 1 6.27 23.85 -20.65
CA LYS A 1 5.29 23.62 -19.56
C LYS A 1 6.07 23.56 -18.25
N GLN A 2 6.05 24.65 -17.46
CA GLN A 2 6.71 24.71 -16.15
C GLN A 2 5.97 23.78 -15.17
N ARG A 3 6.72 22.93 -14.46
CA ARG A 3 6.20 22.15 -13.32
C ARG A 3 6.04 23.13 -12.16
N GLN A 4 4.81 23.31 -11.66
CA GLN A 4 4.60 24.03 -10.41
C GLN A 4 5.14 23.18 -9.25
N PRO A 5 5.84 23.78 -8.27
CA PRO A 5 6.23 23.08 -7.05
C PRO A 5 4.96 22.81 -6.23
N PHE A 6 4.78 21.58 -5.77
CA PHE A 6 3.74 21.26 -4.81
C PHE A 6 4.23 21.69 -3.42
N ASP A 7 3.53 22.63 -2.79
CA ASP A 7 3.77 23.00 -1.40
C ASP A 7 3.33 21.85 -0.48
N CYS A 8 4.30 21.08 0.02
CA CYS A 8 4.08 20.14 1.10
C CYS A 8 4.18 20.89 2.43
N VAL A 9 3.10 20.88 3.23
CA VAL A 9 3.19 21.27 4.64
C VAL A 9 3.58 20.04 5.43
N LEU A 10 4.75 20.10 6.07
CA LEU A 10 5.29 19.04 6.90
C LEU A 10 4.68 19.20 8.30
N ASP A 11 3.70 18.38 8.65
CA ASP A 11 3.25 18.30 10.04
C ASP A 11 4.31 17.54 10.83
N ASN A 12 4.96 18.25 11.76
CA ASN A 12 5.98 17.69 12.62
C ASN A 12 5.31 17.08 13.86
N PHE A 13 5.30 15.75 13.96
CA PHE A 13 4.81 15.06 15.15
C PHE A 13 5.98 14.86 16.13
N ASN A 14 5.69 14.85 17.44
CA ASN A 14 6.67 14.72 18.54
C ASN A 14 7.56 13.45 18.52
N ASN A 15 7.45 12.60 17.49
CA ASN A 15 8.13 11.32 17.36
C ASN A 15 9.21 11.32 16.25
N ASN A 16 9.66 12.49 15.77
CA ASN A 16 10.63 12.65 14.66
C ASN A 16 10.17 12.12 13.29
N TYR A 17 8.87 11.93 13.08
CA TYR A 17 8.29 11.59 11.77
C TYR A 17 7.56 12.80 11.21
N GLY A 18 7.91 13.20 9.98
CA GLY A 18 7.17 14.20 9.21
C GLY A 18 6.07 13.53 8.39
N GLN A 19 4.82 14.00 8.51
CA GLN A 19 3.76 13.61 7.58
C GLN A 19 3.66 14.68 6.49
N CYS A 20 3.96 14.31 5.24
CA CYS A 20 3.65 15.18 4.10
C CYS A 20 2.17 15.01 3.74
N GLN A 21 1.33 15.96 4.16
CA GLN A 21 -0.09 15.95 3.81
C GLN A 21 -0.27 16.71 2.48
N ILE A 22 -0.19 15.99 1.36
CA ILE A 22 -0.59 16.55 0.06
C ILE A 22 -2.12 16.43 -0.06
N TYR A 23 -2.85 17.47 0.34
CA TYR A 23 -4.29 17.61 0.08
C TYR A 23 -4.57 18.54 -1.11
N SER A 24 -4.01 18.26 -2.28
CA SER A 24 -4.52 18.88 -3.51
C SER A 24 -5.66 17.99 -4.04
N ILE A 25 -6.91 18.34 -3.73
CA ILE A 25 -8.07 17.78 -4.44
C ILE A 25 -8.16 18.50 -5.80
N PRO A 26 -8.20 17.79 -6.94
CA PRO A 26 -8.00 16.35 -7.13
C PRO A 26 -6.51 15.98 -7.32
N PHE A 27 -6.07 14.87 -6.71
CA PHE A 27 -4.72 14.35 -6.90
C PHE A 27 -4.56 13.84 -8.33
N ILE A 28 -3.72 14.52 -9.12
CA ILE A 28 -3.45 14.20 -10.53
C ILE A 28 -2.28 13.22 -10.71
N GLY A 29 -1.60 12.87 -9.62
CA GLY A 29 -0.46 11.96 -9.66
C GLY A 29 -0.87 10.51 -9.94
N THR A 30 0.05 9.76 -10.57
CA THR A 30 -0.14 8.34 -10.88
C THR A 30 0.57 7.40 -9.91
N ARG A 31 1.33 7.96 -8.96
CA ARG A 31 2.22 7.23 -8.06
C ARG A 31 2.10 7.75 -6.63
N LEU A 32 2.05 6.84 -5.67
CA LEU A 32 2.17 7.11 -4.23
C LEU A 32 3.33 6.29 -3.69
N ASP A 33 4.31 6.97 -3.08
CA ASP A 33 5.51 6.34 -2.54
C ASP A 33 5.55 6.43 -1.01
N PHE A 34 6.11 5.39 -0.38
CA PHE A 34 6.33 5.30 1.08
C PHE A 34 5.07 5.52 1.91
N VAL A 35 3.97 4.89 1.48
CA VAL A 35 2.70 4.92 2.20
C VAL A 35 2.76 3.94 3.38
N SER A 36 2.54 4.45 4.59
CA SER A 36 2.53 3.67 5.84
C SER A 36 1.11 3.44 6.37
N ASN A 37 0.95 2.69 7.47
CA ASN A 37 -0.36 2.47 8.11
C ASN A 37 -1.04 3.76 8.59
N ARG A 38 -0.29 4.87 8.68
CA ARG A 38 -0.81 6.18 9.08
C ARG A 38 -1.45 6.94 7.93
N PHE A 39 -1.32 6.46 6.70
CA PHE A 39 -1.89 7.15 5.55
C PHE A 39 -3.42 7.10 5.59
N PRO A 40 -4.10 8.25 5.44
CA PRO A 40 -5.54 8.36 5.62
C PRO A 40 -6.32 7.74 4.43
N LEU A 41 -6.43 6.41 4.38
CA LEU A 41 -7.30 5.67 3.43
C LEU A 41 -8.75 5.52 3.91
N TYR A 42 -9.17 6.30 4.91
CA TYR A 42 -10.47 6.15 5.58
C TYR A 42 -11.62 6.90 4.90
N ASP A 43 -11.34 7.87 4.03
CA ASP A 43 -12.38 8.61 3.32
C ASP A 43 -12.92 7.75 2.16
N ILE A 44 -13.96 6.98 2.46
CA ILE A 44 -14.63 6.03 1.55
C ILE A 44 -15.14 6.66 0.26
N ASN A 45 -15.31 7.99 0.23
CA ASN A 45 -15.81 8.72 -0.94
C ASN A 45 -14.68 9.28 -1.80
N LYS A 46 -13.43 9.27 -1.30
CA LYS A 46 -12.26 9.71 -2.05
C LYS A 46 -11.53 8.51 -2.64
N THR A 47 -11.61 8.40 -3.96
CA THR A 47 -10.76 7.49 -4.73
C THR A 47 -9.63 8.26 -5.38
N PHE A 48 -8.46 7.64 -5.46
CA PHE A 48 -7.32 8.15 -6.23
C PHE A 48 -7.27 7.42 -7.57
N SER A 49 -8.28 7.64 -8.42
CA SER A 49 -8.44 6.86 -9.66
C SER A 49 -7.29 7.02 -10.66
N ASN A 50 -6.45 8.04 -10.51
CA ASN A 50 -5.27 8.24 -11.35
C ASN A 50 -4.06 7.43 -10.87
N VAL A 51 -4.04 6.99 -9.61
CA VAL A 51 -2.92 6.26 -9.02
C VAL A 51 -2.93 4.82 -9.53
N THR A 52 -1.83 4.45 -10.17
CA THR A 52 -1.59 3.12 -10.72
C THR A 52 -0.39 2.44 -10.07
N ILE A 53 0.45 3.17 -9.33
CA ILE A 53 1.65 2.65 -8.66
C ILE A 53 1.59 3.03 -7.18
N LEU A 54 1.79 2.06 -6.31
CA LEU A 54 1.84 2.22 -4.86
C LEU A 54 3.06 1.51 -4.29
N LEU A 55 3.86 2.22 -3.51
CA LEU A 55 4.91 1.66 -2.66
C LEU A 55 4.51 1.80 -1.20
N LEU A 56 4.39 0.66 -0.51
CA LEU A 56 4.10 0.54 0.90
C LEU A 56 5.37 0.32 1.71
N PHE A 57 5.53 1.08 2.79
CA PHE A 57 6.61 0.92 3.75
C PHE A 57 6.15 1.34 5.14
N ASP A 58 6.38 0.49 6.13
CA ASP A 58 6.14 0.80 7.54
C ASP A 58 7.10 -0.01 8.41
N ASP A 59 7.97 0.68 9.13
CA ASP A 59 8.99 0.13 10.02
C ASP A 59 8.50 -0.03 11.47
N ILE A 60 7.26 0.39 11.75
CA ILE A 60 6.66 0.38 13.09
C ILE A 60 5.57 -0.68 13.21
N LYS A 61 4.76 -0.89 12.16
CA LYS A 61 3.63 -1.82 12.20
C LYS A 61 3.50 -2.66 10.92
N PRO A 62 3.22 -3.98 11.01
CA PRO A 62 2.84 -4.77 9.84
C PRO A 62 1.55 -4.23 9.20
N PHE A 63 1.42 -4.32 7.88
CA PHE A 63 0.13 -4.09 7.24
C PHE A 63 -0.76 -5.32 7.38
N GLU A 64 -1.94 -5.13 7.96
CA GLU A 64 -2.94 -6.17 8.17
C GLU A 64 -3.97 -6.20 7.02
N SER A 65 -4.75 -7.27 6.92
CA SER A 65 -5.76 -7.48 5.86
C SER A 65 -6.67 -6.26 5.62
N VAL A 66 -7.17 -5.66 6.70
CA VAL A 66 -8.04 -4.46 6.67
C VAL A 66 -7.36 -3.26 6.01
N PHE A 67 -6.04 -3.14 6.09
CA PHE A 67 -5.31 -2.09 5.39
C PHE A 67 -5.40 -2.30 3.88
N PHE A 68 -5.18 -3.53 3.42
CA PHE A 68 -5.25 -3.87 1.99
C PHE A 68 -6.66 -3.72 1.41
N GLU A 69 -7.70 -3.99 2.19
CA GLU A 69 -9.09 -3.67 1.79
C GLU A 69 -9.27 -2.17 1.50
N ARG A 70 -8.70 -1.31 2.35
CA ARG A 70 -8.77 0.14 2.17
C ARG A 70 -7.98 0.57 0.95
N VAL A 71 -6.80 -0.02 0.71
CA VAL A 71 -6.00 0.23 -0.50
C VAL A 71 -6.78 -0.15 -1.75
N ALA A 72 -7.32 -1.36 -1.83
CA ALA A 72 -8.08 -1.84 -2.98
C ALA A 72 -9.27 -0.92 -3.30
N ARG A 73 -9.97 -0.43 -2.27
CA ARG A 73 -11.09 0.51 -2.42
C ARG A 73 -10.64 1.90 -2.86
N ALA A 74 -9.59 2.43 -2.26
CA ALA A 74 -9.12 3.79 -2.53
C ALA A 74 -8.40 3.90 -3.89
N LEU A 75 -7.75 2.82 -4.34
CA LEU A 75 -6.92 2.77 -5.54
C LEU A 75 -7.48 1.74 -6.55
N PRO A 76 -8.68 1.97 -7.10
CA PRO A 76 -9.37 0.97 -7.94
C PRO A 76 -8.66 0.67 -9.27
N ARG A 77 -7.65 1.44 -9.67
CA ARG A 77 -6.86 1.23 -10.90
C ARG A 77 -5.41 0.85 -10.63
N LEU A 78 -5.11 0.39 -9.40
CA LEU A 78 -3.76 0.01 -9.03
C LEU A 78 -3.24 -1.11 -9.93
N ARG A 79 -2.07 -0.90 -10.55
CA ARG A 79 -1.40 -1.84 -11.45
C ARG A 79 -0.12 -2.40 -10.84
N THR A 80 0.60 -1.58 -10.09
CA THR A 80 1.85 -1.95 -9.44
C THR A 80 1.74 -1.72 -7.94
N LEU A 81 1.96 -2.78 -7.17
CA LEU A 81 2.03 -2.74 -5.72
C LEU A 81 3.40 -3.25 -5.29
N GLU A 82 4.15 -2.37 -4.64
CA GLU A 82 5.42 -2.68 -4.01
C GLU A 82 5.22 -2.65 -2.50
N ILE A 83 5.66 -3.69 -1.79
CA ILE A 83 5.54 -3.80 -0.34
C ILE A 83 6.92 -4.07 0.24
N ILE A 84 7.34 -3.19 1.15
CA ILE A 84 8.52 -3.38 1.97
C ILE A 84 8.06 -3.48 3.42
N ASN A 85 8.13 -4.67 4.01
CA ASN A 85 7.74 -4.87 5.40
C ASN A 85 8.47 -6.06 6.04
N GLN A 86 9.44 -5.76 6.90
CA GLN A 86 10.23 -6.77 7.63
C GLN A 86 9.51 -7.30 8.87
N LEU A 87 8.37 -6.71 9.25
CA LEU A 87 7.65 -7.06 10.47
C LEU A 87 6.73 -8.27 10.22
N GLU A 88 6.74 -9.19 11.18
CA GLU A 88 5.84 -10.32 11.20
C GLU A 88 4.39 -9.86 11.40
N GLN A 89 3.45 -10.42 10.64
CA GLN A 89 2.03 -10.21 10.85
C GLN A 89 1.58 -10.78 12.20
N GLN A 90 0.81 -9.99 12.95
CA GLN A 90 0.33 -10.41 14.27
C GLN A 90 -0.94 -11.25 14.15
N GLU A 91 -1.77 -10.98 13.14
CA GLU A 91 -3.05 -11.66 12.93
C GLU A 91 -2.91 -12.92 12.06
N LYS A 92 -2.15 -13.92 12.56
CA LYS A 92 -1.91 -15.20 11.83
C LYS A 92 -3.16 -16.05 11.58
N THR A 93 -4.26 -15.73 12.25
CA THR A 93 -5.45 -16.58 12.35
C THR A 93 -6.71 -15.78 12.06
N THR A 94 -7.08 -15.66 10.79
CA THR A 94 -8.48 -15.52 10.43
C THR A 94 -8.77 -16.30 9.16
N THR A 95 -9.39 -17.46 9.34
CA THR A 95 -9.92 -18.35 8.28
C THR A 95 -11.04 -17.71 7.44
N LYS A 96 -11.38 -16.44 7.68
CA LYS A 96 -12.22 -15.68 6.77
C LYS A 96 -11.35 -15.27 5.61
N LYS A 97 -11.55 -15.92 4.46
CA LYS A 97 -11.18 -15.37 3.16
C LYS A 97 -11.88 -14.02 3.02
N ILE A 98 -11.23 -12.96 3.47
CA ILE A 98 -11.51 -11.62 3.01
C ILE A 98 -11.09 -11.68 1.55
N ASN A 99 -12.02 -11.62 0.61
CA ASN A 99 -11.66 -11.67 -0.81
C ASN A 99 -11.29 -10.25 -1.25
N ILE A 100 -10.06 -9.82 -0.95
CA ILE A 100 -9.59 -8.49 -1.36
C ILE A 100 -9.34 -8.54 -2.87
N ASP A 101 -10.09 -7.75 -3.62
CA ASP A 101 -10.03 -7.73 -5.08
C ASP A 101 -9.10 -6.62 -5.58
N PHE A 102 -7.97 -7.01 -6.16
CA PHE A 102 -7.14 -6.10 -6.95
C PHE A 102 -7.27 -6.44 -8.45
N ALA A 103 -8.45 -6.15 -9.01
CA ALA A 103 -8.82 -6.51 -10.38
C ALA A 103 -7.82 -6.07 -11.47
N HIS A 104 -7.05 -5.01 -11.24
CA HIS A 104 -6.13 -4.42 -12.21
C HIS A 104 -4.64 -4.58 -11.87
N LEU A 105 -4.31 -5.31 -10.80
CA LEU A 105 -2.92 -5.45 -10.36
C LEU A 105 -2.16 -6.43 -11.26
N THR A 106 -1.23 -5.89 -12.04
CA THR A 106 -0.38 -6.64 -12.97
C THR A 106 1.00 -6.95 -12.40
N VAL A 107 1.50 -6.11 -11.49
CA VAL A 107 2.83 -6.24 -10.89
C VAL A 107 2.72 -6.20 -9.37
N LEU A 108 3.18 -7.27 -8.71
CA LEU A 108 3.33 -7.35 -7.26
C LEU A 108 4.79 -7.59 -6.92
N ILE A 109 5.35 -6.71 -6.11
CA ILE A 109 6.73 -6.84 -5.63
C ILE A 109 6.75 -6.82 -4.11
N LEU A 110 7.30 -7.86 -3.52
CA LEU A 110 7.45 -8.05 -2.09
C LEU A 110 8.95 -8.04 -1.77
N TYR A 111 9.43 -6.95 -1.17
CA TYR A 111 10.82 -6.73 -0.81
C TYR A 111 11.00 -6.78 0.70
N ASP A 112 12.12 -7.36 1.15
CA ASP A 112 12.49 -7.50 2.56
C ASP A 112 11.32 -7.99 3.42
N ILE A 113 10.58 -8.97 2.91
CA ILE A 113 9.34 -9.45 3.51
C ILE A 113 9.56 -10.73 4.31
N HIS A 114 8.87 -10.86 5.44
CA HIS A 114 8.81 -12.13 6.16
C HIS A 114 8.03 -13.18 5.36
N MET A 115 8.47 -14.45 5.34
CA MET A 115 7.85 -15.48 4.50
C MET A 115 6.38 -15.76 4.89
N ASP A 116 6.08 -15.86 6.19
CA ASP A 116 4.70 -16.03 6.68
C ASP A 116 3.78 -14.89 6.21
N TYR A 117 4.32 -13.67 6.14
CA TYR A 117 3.59 -12.48 5.69
C TYR A 117 3.20 -12.65 4.22
N ALA A 118 4.17 -12.98 3.36
CA ALA A 118 3.92 -13.17 1.93
C ALA A 118 2.87 -14.26 1.68
N GLN A 119 2.95 -15.37 2.43
CA GLN A 119 1.96 -16.45 2.32
C GLN A 119 0.56 -15.99 2.75
N GLN A 120 0.43 -15.32 3.89
CA GLN A 120 -0.87 -14.84 4.39
C GLN A 120 -1.50 -13.83 3.42
N PHE A 121 -0.69 -12.87 2.94
CA PHE A 121 -1.11 -11.88 1.95
C PHE A 121 -1.62 -12.56 0.67
N LEU A 122 -0.85 -13.47 0.09
CA LEU A 122 -1.23 -14.14 -1.17
C LEU A 122 -2.46 -15.06 -1.02
N CYS A 123 -2.71 -15.61 0.18
CA CYS A 123 -3.90 -16.44 0.43
C CYS A 123 -5.20 -15.63 0.59
N GLN A 124 -5.12 -14.33 0.88
CA GLN A 124 -6.27 -13.46 1.14
C GLN A 124 -6.66 -12.59 -0.07
N ILE A 125 -5.93 -12.67 -1.18
CA ILE A 125 -6.07 -11.67 -2.24
C ILE A 125 -6.39 -12.34 -3.57
N TYR A 126 -7.38 -11.76 -4.26
CA TYR A 126 -7.72 -12.13 -5.62
C TYR A 126 -6.96 -11.25 -6.61
N LEU A 127 -6.10 -11.88 -7.40
CA LEU A 127 -5.15 -11.25 -8.32
C LEU A 127 -5.35 -11.78 -9.76
N PRO A 128 -6.50 -11.51 -10.41
CA PRO A 128 -6.86 -12.13 -11.69
C PRO A 128 -5.98 -11.72 -12.87
N THR A 129 -5.30 -10.58 -12.75
CA THR A 129 -4.52 -9.96 -13.83
C THR A 129 -3.02 -9.93 -13.53
N LEU A 130 -2.56 -10.69 -12.54
CA LEU A 130 -1.15 -10.68 -12.15
C LEU A 130 -0.27 -11.30 -13.24
N GLU A 131 0.62 -10.49 -13.79
CA GLU A 131 1.58 -10.90 -14.83
C GLU A 131 2.98 -11.10 -14.24
N GLN A 132 3.33 -10.33 -13.21
CA GLN A 132 4.65 -10.37 -12.57
C GLN A 132 4.52 -10.41 -11.05
N LEU A 133 5.10 -11.45 -10.46
CA LEU A 133 5.35 -11.57 -9.02
C LEU A 133 6.86 -11.57 -8.77
N SER A 134 7.34 -10.70 -7.89
CA SER A 134 8.74 -10.66 -7.47
C SER A 134 8.80 -10.75 -5.95
N LEU A 135 9.50 -11.77 -5.45
CA LEU A 135 9.70 -12.06 -4.03
C LEU A 135 11.18 -11.96 -3.72
N ALA A 136 11.57 -10.98 -2.92
CA ALA A 136 12.92 -10.84 -2.38
C ALA A 136 12.82 -10.92 -0.86
N CYS A 137 12.86 -12.15 -0.33
CA CYS A 137 12.79 -12.41 1.10
C CYS A 137 14.18 -12.27 1.74
N CYS A 138 14.24 -11.65 2.91
CA CYS A 138 15.39 -11.80 3.81
C CYS A 138 15.24 -13.13 4.55
N TRP A 139 16.19 -14.04 4.36
CA TRP A 139 16.26 -15.30 5.10
C TRP A 139 16.69 -15.01 6.54
N PHE A 140 15.89 -15.44 7.52
CA PHE A 140 16.30 -15.60 8.92
C PHE A 140 15.92 -17.00 9.39
#